data_AF-X1TNE7-F1
#
_entry.id   AF-X1TNE7-F1
#
_cell.length_a   1.000
_cell.length_b   1.000
_cell.length_c   1.000
_cell.angle_alpha   90.00
_cell.angle_beta   90.00
_cell.angle_gamma   90.00
#
_symmetry.space_group_name_H-M   'P 1'
#
loop_
_entity.id
_entity.type
_entity.pdbx_description
1 polymer ?
#
loop_
_entity_poly.entity_id
_entity_poly.type
_entity_poly.pdbx_seq_one_letter_code
_entity_poly.pdbx_strand_id
1 'polypeptide(L)'
;CMDDDHGVWAVAGAVDEQTEEEILDSQTKRLEFHNTVWFTGPHGRSERSGFDYIEVGVKHDDKGVVPVSFGGLSGGGLWKIPTRGEVVDGTEKIIADSPLLAGVAFYHFFAEGGKGKTGFGRIKCHGPRSIYENLREG
;
A
#
# COMPACT_ATOMS: atom_id res chain seq x y z
N CYS A 1 20.17 -5.16 6.62
CA CYS A 1 19.45 -3.97 7.09
C CYS A 1 18.87 -3.33 5.84
N MET A 2 17.54 -3.37 5.61
CA MET A 2 16.96 -2.62 4.49
C MET A 2 17.02 -1.14 4.90
N ASP A 3 17.83 -0.36 4.21
CA ASP A 3 17.89 1.08 4.46
C ASP A 3 16.58 1.70 4.01
N ASP A 4 15.85 2.35 4.91
CA ASP A 4 14.48 2.79 4.69
C ASP A 4 14.37 4.09 3.88
N ASP A 5 15.50 4.79 3.73
CA ASP A 5 15.58 6.13 3.17
C ASP A 5 15.62 6.16 1.64
N HIS A 6 15.85 5.01 0.99
CA HIS A 6 15.98 4.93 -0.46
C HIS A 6 15.01 3.92 -1.07
N GLY A 7 14.13 4.44 -1.92
CA GLY A 7 13.21 3.65 -2.73
C GLY A 7 11.84 4.30 -2.89
N VAL A 8 11.09 3.79 -3.87
CA VAL A 8 9.70 4.17 -4.11
C VAL A 8 8.80 3.18 -3.38
N TRP A 9 7.80 3.69 -2.67
CA TRP A 9 6.80 2.85 -2.00
C TRP A 9 5.45 3.00 -2.69
N ALA A 10 4.73 1.89 -2.81
CA ALA A 10 3.39 1.88 -3.37
C ALA A 10 2.52 0.81 -2.71
N VAL A 11 1.25 1.12 -2.49
CA VAL A 11 0.24 0.13 -2.09
C VAL A 11 -0.61 -0.23 -3.31
N ALA A 12 -0.79 -1.52 -3.54
CA ALA A 12 -1.52 -2.08 -4.67
C ALA A 12 -2.66 -2.96 -4.20
N GLY A 13 -3.86 -2.72 -4.72
CA GLY A 13 -5.02 -3.56 -4.49
C GLY A 13 -6.31 -2.94 -5.03
N ALA A 14 -7.43 -3.59 -4.76
CA ALA A 14 -8.75 -3.10 -5.14
C ALA A 14 -9.39 -2.36 -3.98
N VAL A 15 -10.00 -1.20 -4.25
CA VAL A 15 -10.82 -0.49 -3.28
C VAL A 15 -12.29 -0.77 -3.59
N ASP A 16 -13.03 -1.11 -2.55
CA ASP A 16 -14.45 -1.45 -2.62
C ASP A 16 -15.30 -0.31 -3.22
N GLU A 17 -14.97 0.93 -2.88
CA GLU A 17 -15.61 2.14 -3.44
C GLU A 17 -15.47 2.26 -4.96
N GLN A 18 -14.47 1.57 -5.55
CA GLN A 18 -14.23 1.53 -6.98
C GLN A 18 -14.66 0.20 -7.62
N THR A 19 -15.33 -0.69 -6.87
CA THR A 19 -15.83 -1.95 -7.41
C THR A 19 -17.22 -1.73 -8.00
N GLU A 20 -17.41 -2.11 -9.26
CA GLU A 20 -18.70 -2.03 -9.93
C GLU A 20 -19.42 -3.38 -9.87
N GLU A 21 -20.69 -3.36 -9.46
CA GLU A 21 -21.56 -4.54 -9.44
C GLU A 21 -22.70 -4.36 -10.44
N GLU A 22 -22.81 -5.28 -11.39
CA GLU A 22 -23.91 -5.34 -12.36
C GLU A 22 -24.70 -6.64 -12.17
N ILE A 23 -26.01 -6.51 -11.92
CA ILE A 23 -26.93 -7.65 -11.87
C ILE A 23 -27.36 -7.97 -13.29
N LEU A 24 -26.91 -9.11 -13.83
CA LEU A 24 -27.25 -9.53 -15.19
C LEU A 24 -28.62 -10.23 -15.23
N ASP A 25 -28.91 -11.04 -14.22
CA ASP A 25 -30.20 -11.71 -14.05
C ASP A 25 -30.43 -12.15 -12.58
N SER A 26 -31.51 -12.89 -12.30
CA SER A 26 -31.86 -13.34 -10.94
C SER A 26 -30.84 -14.28 -10.26
N GLN A 27 -29.90 -14.85 -11.02
CA GLN A 27 -28.89 -15.80 -10.55
C GLN A 27 -27.46 -15.36 -10.88
N THR A 28 -27.27 -14.37 -11.75
CA THR A 28 -25.94 -13.96 -12.24
C THR A 28 -25.64 -12.50 -11.90
N LYS A 29 -24.45 -12.29 -11.31
CA LYS A 29 -23.86 -10.97 -11.08
C LYS A 29 -22.49 -10.89 -11.74
N ARG A 30 -22.18 -9.74 -12.31
CA ARG A 30 -20.83 -9.37 -12.75
C ARG A 30 -20.22 -8.42 -11.73
N LEU A 31 -19.00 -8.71 -11.30
CA LEU A 31 -18.19 -7.85 -10.45
C LEU A 31 -16.98 -7.38 -11.27
N GLU A 32 -16.78 -6.07 -11.31
CA GLU A 32 -15.61 -5.45 -11.92
C GLU A 32 -14.72 -4.84 -10.84
N PHE A 33 -13.50 -5.38 -10.70
CA PHE A 33 -12.54 -4.94 -9.69
C PHE A 33 -11.53 -3.99 -10.31
N HIS A 34 -11.50 -2.75 -9.83
CA HIS A 34 -10.51 -1.77 -10.23
C HIS A 34 -9.31 -1.85 -9.29
N ASN A 35 -8.27 -2.58 -9.73
CA ASN A 35 -6.99 -2.58 -9.03
C ASN A 35 -6.25 -1.27 -9.28
N THR A 36 -5.82 -0.63 -8.20
CA THR A 36 -5.11 0.64 -8.25
C THR A 36 -3.80 0.52 -7.49
N VAL A 37 -2.80 1.28 -7.96
CA VAL A 37 -1.49 1.42 -7.32
C VAL A 37 -1.34 2.87 -6.85
N TRP A 38 -1.21 3.08 -5.54
CA TRP A 38 -1.00 4.40 -4.96
C TRP A 38 0.43 4.52 -4.42
N PHE A 39 1.17 5.51 -4.93
CA PHE A 39 2.46 5.88 -4.36
C PHE A 39 2.28 6.45 -2.95
N THR A 40 3.13 6.01 -2.05
CA THR A 40 3.05 6.36 -0.63
C THR A 40 4.46 6.38 -0.02
N GLY A 41 4.55 6.45 1.30
CA GLY A 41 5.79 6.31 2.05
C GLY A 41 5.49 5.84 3.48
N PRO A 42 6.46 5.17 4.12
CA PRO A 42 6.32 4.77 5.52
C PRO A 42 6.19 6.00 6.41
N HIS A 43 5.25 5.95 7.33
CA HIS A 43 5.00 6.99 8.32
C HIS A 43 5.30 6.53 9.74
N GLY A 44 5.06 5.26 10.03
CA GLY A 44 5.27 4.70 11.36
C GLY A 44 5.55 3.21 11.27
N ARG A 45 6.25 2.71 12.28
CA ARG A 45 6.47 1.28 12.50
C ARG A 45 6.12 0.95 13.92
N SER A 46 5.55 -0.23 14.12
CA SER A 46 5.21 -0.73 15.45
C SER A 46 5.25 -2.24 15.47
N GLU A 47 5.49 -2.81 16.64
CA GLU A 47 5.31 -4.24 16.87
C GLU A 47 4.19 -4.44 17.89
N ARG A 48 3.29 -5.39 17.63
CA ARG A 48 2.20 -5.72 18.55
C ARG A 48 1.77 -7.17 18.36
N SER A 49 1.64 -7.88 19.48
CA SER A 49 1.16 -9.27 19.50
C SER A 49 1.93 -10.22 18.58
N GLY A 50 3.25 -10.05 18.47
CA GLY A 50 4.12 -10.88 17.63
C GLY A 50 4.25 -10.43 16.18
N PHE A 51 3.41 -9.49 15.72
CA PHE A 51 3.46 -8.96 14.36
C PHE A 51 4.21 -7.63 14.31
N ASP A 52 4.98 -7.40 13.25
CA ASP A 52 5.46 -6.09 12.85
C ASP A 52 4.44 -5.41 11.94
N TYR A 53 4.35 -4.09 12.06
CA TYR A 53 3.43 -3.26 11.31
C TYR A 53 4.15 -2.07 10.69
N ILE A 54 3.76 -1.75 9.46
CA ILE A 54 4.14 -0.53 8.76
C ILE A 54 2.87 0.28 8.50
N GLU A 55 2.89 1.55 8.86
CA GLU A 55 1.84 2.49 8.52
C GLU A 55 2.29 3.36 7.36
N VAL A 56 1.48 3.47 6.32
CA VAL A 56 1.74 4.32 5.15
C VAL A 56 0.67 5.40 5.03
N GLY A 57 1.07 6.57 4.52
CA GLY A 57 0.19 7.74 4.44
C GLY A 57 -0.48 7.89 3.08
N VAL A 58 -1.77 8.19 3.08
CA VAL A 58 -2.46 8.70 1.89
C VAL A 58 -2.97 10.11 2.18
N LYS A 59 -2.56 11.06 1.36
CA LYS A 59 -3.07 12.42 1.42
C LYS A 59 -4.34 12.49 0.57
N HIS A 60 -5.49 12.72 1.20
CA HIS A 60 -6.69 13.04 0.45
C HIS A 60 -6.53 14.46 -0.08
N ASP A 61 -6.75 14.64 -1.37
CA ASP A 61 -6.88 15.96 -1.96
C ASP A 61 -8.36 16.29 -2.17
N ASP A 62 -8.66 17.59 -2.25
CA ASP A 62 -10.03 18.06 -2.46
C ASP A 62 -10.52 17.79 -3.90
N LYS A 63 -9.72 17.09 -4.72
CA LYS A 63 -10.00 16.81 -6.13
C LYS A 63 -10.79 15.52 -6.34
N GLY A 64 -11.03 14.74 -5.29
CA GLY A 64 -11.86 13.54 -5.33
C GLY A 64 -11.26 12.37 -6.12
N VAL A 65 -9.95 12.40 -6.38
CA VAL A 65 -9.24 11.31 -7.08
C VAL A 65 -8.88 10.17 -6.13
N VAL A 66 -8.76 10.47 -4.84
CA VAL A 66 -8.48 9.49 -3.79
C VAL A 66 -9.81 8.99 -3.21
N PRO A 67 -10.02 7.66 -3.09
CA PRO A 67 -11.22 7.11 -2.46
C PRO A 67 -11.45 7.69 -1.06
N VAL A 68 -12.70 7.90 -0.70
CA VAL A 68 -13.08 8.34 0.65
C VAL A 68 -12.83 7.20 1.65
N SER A 69 -12.92 5.96 1.20
CA SER A 69 -12.65 4.75 1.97
C SER A 69 -11.63 3.86 1.25
N PHE A 70 -10.70 3.28 1.99
CA PHE A 70 -9.83 2.19 1.52
C PHE A 70 -10.36 0.80 1.94
N GLY A 71 -11.66 0.70 2.19
CA GLY A 71 -12.32 -0.61 2.31
C GLY A 71 -12.04 -1.47 1.09
N GLY A 72 -11.95 -2.78 1.26
CA GLY A 72 -11.57 -3.72 0.18
C GLY A 72 -10.05 -3.84 -0.05
N LEU A 73 -9.23 -2.88 0.40
CA LEU A 73 -7.78 -2.92 0.20
C LEU A 73 -7.07 -3.98 1.07
N SER A 74 -7.75 -4.54 2.07
CA SER A 74 -7.22 -5.61 2.91
C SER A 74 -6.78 -6.80 2.06
N GLY A 75 -5.56 -7.29 2.28
CA GLY A 75 -4.89 -8.29 1.44
C GLY A 75 -4.07 -7.70 0.29
N GLY A 76 -4.19 -6.41 0.01
CA GLY A 76 -3.36 -5.69 -0.96
C GLY A 76 -1.88 -5.63 -0.56
N GLY A 77 -0.99 -5.58 -1.55
CA GLY A 77 0.45 -5.56 -1.32
C GLY A 77 0.98 -4.15 -1.10
N LEU A 78 1.74 -3.94 -0.02
CA LEU A 78 2.65 -2.81 0.11
C LEU A 78 4.00 -3.19 -0.51
N TRP A 79 4.41 -2.46 -1.54
CA TRP A 79 5.62 -2.70 -2.30
C TRP A 79 6.66 -1.61 -2.02
N LYS A 80 7.92 -2.01 -1.88
CA LYS A 80 9.09 -1.14 -1.91
C LYS A 80 9.91 -1.46 -3.15
N ILE A 81 10.25 -0.46 -3.94
CA ILE A 81 11.18 -0.55 -5.06
C ILE A 81 12.46 0.16 -4.60
N PRO A 82 13.48 -0.57 -4.12
CA PRO A 82 14.73 0.05 -3.68
C PRO A 82 15.37 0.81 -4.85
N THR A 83 16.03 1.92 -4.54
CA THR A 83 16.78 2.69 -5.52
C THR A 83 18.19 2.92 -5.05
N ARG A 84 19.13 2.99 -5.99
CA ARG A 84 20.54 3.29 -5.72
C ARG A 84 21.08 4.27 -6.77
N GLY A 85 21.96 5.16 -6.34
CA GLY A 85 22.72 6.03 -7.25
C GLY A 85 23.84 5.25 -7.93
N GLU A 86 24.03 5.47 -9.23
CA GLU A 86 25.15 4.92 -9.99
C GLU A 86 25.63 5.93 -11.03
N VAL A 87 26.95 6.06 -11.21
CA VAL A 87 27.51 6.86 -12.30
C VAL A 87 27.74 5.94 -13.50
N VAL A 88 27.00 6.19 -14.58
CA VAL A 88 27.11 5.43 -15.84
C VAL A 88 27.49 6.41 -16.94
N ASP A 89 28.65 6.18 -17.57
CA ASP A 89 29.22 7.05 -18.61
C ASP A 89 29.38 8.52 -18.18
N GLY A 90 29.82 8.73 -16.92
CA GLY A 90 29.98 10.07 -16.35
C GLY A 90 28.68 10.78 -15.99
N THR A 91 27.53 10.12 -16.12
CA THR A 91 26.21 10.65 -15.74
C THR A 91 25.70 9.97 -14.48
N GLU A 92 25.27 10.74 -13.48
CA GLU A 92 24.58 10.22 -12.31
C GLU A 92 23.18 9.70 -12.71
N LYS A 93 22.90 8.44 -12.40
CA LYS A 93 21.63 7.77 -12.67
C LYS A 93 21.06 7.18 -11.37
N ILE A 94 19.74 7.14 -11.29
CA ILE A 94 19.01 6.38 -10.27
C ILE A 94 18.62 5.04 -10.90
N ILE A 95 19.14 3.96 -10.33
CA ILE A 95 18.81 2.60 -10.73
C ILE A 95 17.79 2.03 -9.74
N ALA A 96 16.71 1.47 -10.27
CA ALA A 96 15.72 0.74 -9.48
C ALA A 96 16.11 -0.74 -9.41
N ASP A 97 16.13 -1.29 -8.20
CA ASP A 97 16.34 -2.72 -7.97
C ASP A 97 14.99 -3.47 -8.00
N SER A 98 15.04 -4.79 -7.81
CA SER A 98 13.84 -5.63 -7.82
C SER A 98 12.81 -5.20 -6.75
N PRO A 99 11.52 -5.10 -7.10
CA PRO A 99 10.46 -4.79 -6.14
C PRO A 99 10.39 -5.84 -5.01
N LEU A 100 10.18 -5.37 -3.79
CA LEU A 100 10.01 -6.18 -2.59
C LEU A 100 8.59 -6.02 -2.06
N LEU A 101 7.93 -7.13 -1.74
CA LEU A 101 6.69 -7.10 -0.98
C LEU A 101 7.06 -6.72 0.47
N ALA A 102 6.89 -5.45 0.81
CA ALA A 102 7.27 -4.85 2.07
C ALA A 102 6.14 -4.85 3.11
N GLY A 103 4.93 -5.23 2.72
CA GLY A 103 3.84 -5.44 3.65
C GLY A 103 2.57 -5.96 2.99
N VAL A 104 1.59 -6.34 3.81
CA VAL A 104 0.23 -6.68 3.36
C VAL A 104 -0.75 -5.77 4.10
N ALA A 105 -1.53 -5.00 3.35
CA ALA A 105 -2.55 -4.10 3.89
C ALA A 105 -3.57 -4.89 4.69
N PHE A 106 -3.88 -4.40 5.89
CA PHE A 106 -4.79 -5.07 6.82
C PHE A 106 -5.95 -4.16 7.22
N TYR A 107 -5.62 -2.92 7.57
CA TYR A 107 -6.57 -1.99 8.16
C TYR A 107 -6.29 -0.56 7.71
N HIS A 108 -7.32 0.28 7.70
CA HIS A 108 -7.20 1.70 7.40
C HIS A 108 -7.83 2.55 8.50
N PHE A 109 -7.32 3.76 8.70
CA PHE A 109 -7.87 4.71 9.67
C PHE A 109 -7.51 6.14 9.30
N PHE A 110 -8.25 7.10 9.84
CA PHE A 110 -7.97 8.52 9.67
C PHE A 110 -7.24 9.03 10.92
N ALA A 111 -6.18 9.83 10.72
CA ALA A 111 -5.52 10.49 11.83
C ALA A 111 -6.48 11.47 12.52
N GLU A 112 -6.35 11.65 13.84
CA GLU A 112 -7.18 12.57 14.63
C GLU A 112 -7.18 13.97 14.01
N GLY A 113 -8.38 14.51 13.74
CA GLY A 113 -8.60 15.80 13.09
C GLY A 113 -9.03 15.73 11.63
N GLY A 114 -8.89 14.58 10.95
CA GLY A 114 -9.42 14.35 9.60
C GLY A 114 -10.91 13.96 9.65
N LYS A 115 -11.81 14.91 9.39
CA LYS A 115 -13.26 14.61 9.31
C LYS A 115 -13.57 13.91 7.98
N GLY A 116 -13.36 12.59 7.91
CA GLY A 116 -13.99 11.62 7.01
C GLY A 116 -14.02 11.89 5.49
N LYS A 117 -13.43 12.99 5.00
CA LYS A 117 -13.41 13.44 3.60
C LYS A 117 -12.21 14.32 3.26
N THR A 118 -11.56 14.91 4.26
CA THR A 118 -10.35 15.73 4.09
C THR A 118 -9.34 15.41 5.19
N GLY A 119 -8.07 15.27 4.83
CA GLY A 119 -6.97 14.98 5.77
C GLY A 119 -6.06 13.81 5.37
N PHE A 120 -5.29 13.34 6.35
CA PHE A 120 -4.32 12.25 6.18
C PHE A 120 -4.95 10.91 6.59
N GLY A 121 -5.16 10.04 5.61
CA GLY A 121 -5.48 8.64 5.84
C GLY A 121 -4.21 7.84 6.12
N ARG A 122 -4.35 6.77 6.88
CA ARG A 122 -3.32 5.79 7.17
C ARG A 122 -3.80 4.41 6.74
N ILE A 123 -2.92 3.68 6.09
CA ILE A 123 -3.09 2.24 5.83
C ILE A 123 -2.06 1.53 6.69
N LYS A 124 -2.53 0.59 7.51
CA LYS A 124 -1.71 -0.28 8.34
C LYS A 124 -1.52 -1.60 7.63
N CYS A 125 -0.27 -1.97 7.47
CA CYS A 125 0.16 -3.20 6.84
C CYS A 125 0.87 -4.09 7.85
N HIS A 126 0.69 -5.41 7.75
CA HIS A 126 1.64 -6.36 8.32
C HIS A 126 2.97 -6.21 7.60
N GLY A 127 4.05 -6.05 8.35
CA GLY A 127 5.37 -5.75 7.81
C GLY A 127 6.13 -6.98 7.29
N PRO A 128 7.36 -6.78 6.78
CA PRO A 128 8.15 -7.83 6.17
C PRO A 128 8.42 -8.99 7.12
N ARG A 129 8.64 -8.74 8.42
CA ARG A 129 8.94 -9.84 9.34
C ARG A 129 7.75 -10.79 9.43
N SER A 130 6.54 -10.27 9.60
CA SER A 130 5.29 -11.04 9.64
C SER A 130 5.04 -11.86 8.37
N ILE A 131 5.53 -11.38 7.22
CA ILE A 131 5.38 -12.06 5.92
C ILE A 131 6.45 -13.15 5.75
N TYR A 132 7.72 -12.80 5.95
CA TYR A 132 8.85 -13.66 5.56
C TYR A 132 9.33 -14.61 6.65
N GLU A 133 9.07 -14.32 7.93
CA GLU A 133 9.56 -15.15 9.04
C GLU A 133 9.02 -16.59 8.97
N ASN A 134 7.79 -16.76 8.47
CA ASN A 134 7.15 -18.07 8.31
C ASN A 134 7.34 -18.69 6.91
N LEU A 135 8.06 -18.04 6.00
CA LEU A 135 8.30 -18.58 4.64
C LEU A 135 9.48 -19.57 4.58
N ARG A 136 10.11 -19.88 5.72
CA ARG A 136 11.12 -20.93 5.81
C ARG A 136 10.45 -22.27 6.14
N GLU A 137 9.99 -22.94 5.10
CA GLU A 137 9.92 -24.41 4.98
C GLU A 137 9.49 -24.72 3.54
N GLY A 138 10.47 -25.04 2.70
CA GLY A 138 10.30 -25.47 1.31
C GLY A 138 11.56 -26.17 0.83
#